data_AF-I3XQU6-F1
#
_entry.id   AF-I3XQU6-F1
#
_cell.length_a   1.000
_cell.length_b   1.000
_cell.length_c   1.000
_cell.angle_alpha   90.00
_cell.angle_beta   90.00
_cell.angle_gamma   90.00
#
_symmetry.space_group_name_H-M   'P 1'
#
loop_
_entity.id
_entity.type
_entity.pdbx_description
1 polymer ?
#
loop_
_entity_poly.entity_id
_entity_poly.type
_entity_poly.pdbx_seq_one_letter_code
_entity_poly.pdbx_strand_id
1 'polypeptide(L)'
;MLSGKIKNAIEDFLSKYGEKAFIVLKTAYNISRDPNIDHRLGDFSYKHLVYKLAETGIAYNPANLLKVMEKNYGIIEKSYASKNQTWWRFSDIDAVREVLEKSINPETGDDPRIKLLVIKYRSLEPWNLLSILRKLALKERLNEVDKEVFRKLAFNDLEKIAGIIKEMMYYEEVFSNEIKLLNEILELAELVAGKLEKAHVSFPVNTVARSIEVSWRNDHT
;
A
#
# COMPACT_ATOMS: atom_id res chain seq x y z
N MET A 1 6.05 -9.17 26.06
CA MET A 1 5.96 -8.24 27.22
C MET A 1 6.01 -6.77 26.81
N LEU A 2 6.84 -6.34 25.83
CA LEU A 2 6.90 -4.95 25.36
C LEU A 2 5.59 -4.44 24.71
N SER A 3 4.93 -5.26 23.88
CA SER A 3 3.68 -4.91 23.19
C SER A 3 2.50 -4.60 24.13
N GLY A 4 2.46 -5.19 25.33
CA GLY A 4 1.41 -4.87 26.32
C GLY A 4 1.59 -3.48 26.93
N LYS A 5 2.84 -3.07 27.18
CA LYS A 5 3.16 -1.77 27.80
C LYS A 5 2.80 -0.60 26.88
N ILE A 6 3.12 -0.72 25.59
CA ILE A 6 2.85 0.34 24.61
C ILE A 6 1.35 0.47 24.32
N LYS A 7 0.60 -0.66 24.27
CA LYS A 7 -0.87 -0.63 24.14
C LYS A 7 -1.53 0.14 25.28
N ASN A 8 -1.18 -0.17 26.52
CA ASN A 8 -1.70 0.54 27.69
C ASN A 8 -1.36 2.03 27.62
N ALA A 9 -0.14 2.40 27.19
CA ALA A 9 0.24 3.79 27.02
C ALA A 9 -0.61 4.51 25.94
N ILE A 10 -0.94 3.83 24.85
CA ILE A 10 -1.82 4.37 23.80
C ILE A 10 -3.24 4.54 24.35
N GLU A 11 -3.79 3.53 25.03
CA GLU A 11 -5.13 3.60 25.64
C GLU A 11 -5.22 4.75 26.68
N ASP A 12 -4.21 4.90 27.55
CA ASP A 12 -4.11 5.98 28.53
C ASP A 12 -4.01 7.36 27.85
N PHE A 13 -3.25 7.47 26.76
CA PHE A 13 -3.12 8.69 25.97
C PHE A 13 -4.47 9.08 25.34
N LEU A 14 -5.16 8.13 24.71
CA LEU A 14 -6.47 8.36 24.11
C LEU A 14 -7.52 8.73 25.16
N SER A 15 -7.55 8.05 26.30
CA SER A 15 -8.48 8.36 27.40
C SER A 15 -8.25 9.77 27.94
N LYS A 16 -6.99 10.19 28.11
CA LYS A 16 -6.65 11.50 28.70
C LYS A 16 -6.89 12.68 27.75
N TYR A 17 -6.60 12.51 26.46
CA TYR A 17 -6.62 13.61 25.47
C TYR A 17 -7.82 13.54 24.51
N GLY A 18 -8.64 12.50 24.62
CA GLY A 18 -9.93 12.34 23.97
C GLY A 18 -9.86 12.32 22.44
N GLU A 19 -10.94 12.80 21.83
CA GLU A 19 -11.16 12.76 20.38
C GLU A 19 -10.01 13.37 19.56
N LYS A 20 -9.42 14.48 20.02
CA LYS A 20 -8.30 15.13 19.32
C LYS A 20 -7.08 14.20 19.23
N ALA A 21 -6.78 13.46 20.30
CA ALA A 21 -5.69 12.49 20.30
C ALA A 21 -5.99 11.31 19.40
N PHE A 22 -7.23 10.81 19.42
CA PHE A 22 -7.67 9.76 18.51
C PHE A 22 -7.49 10.16 17.04
N ILE A 23 -7.98 11.34 16.67
CA ILE A 23 -7.88 11.87 15.31
C ILE A 23 -6.41 11.99 14.89
N VAL A 24 -5.56 12.60 15.73
CA VAL A 24 -4.14 12.79 15.41
C VAL A 24 -3.41 11.46 15.27
N LEU A 25 -3.64 10.51 16.18
CA LEU A 25 -3.03 9.19 16.13
C LEU A 25 -3.51 8.40 14.89
N LYS A 26 -4.82 8.40 14.62
CA LYS A 26 -5.42 7.76 13.45
C LYS A 26 -4.85 8.35 12.16
N THR A 27 -4.72 9.68 12.08
CA THR A 27 -4.20 10.35 10.88
C THR A 27 -2.72 10.03 10.67
N ALA A 28 -1.92 10.05 11.75
CA ALA A 28 -0.52 9.65 11.70
C ALA A 28 -0.35 8.18 11.28
N TYR A 29 -1.20 7.29 11.80
CA TYR A 29 -1.23 5.88 11.41
C TYR A 29 -1.59 5.74 9.93
N ASN A 30 -2.64 6.41 9.44
CA ASN A 30 -3.03 6.36 8.03
C ASN A 30 -1.90 6.85 7.12
N ILE A 31 -1.20 7.93 7.50
CA ILE A 31 -0.03 8.42 6.76
C ILE A 31 1.03 7.34 6.65
N SER A 32 1.33 6.62 7.74
CA SER A 32 2.34 5.54 7.72
C SER A 32 2.01 4.35 6.82
N ARG A 33 0.75 4.28 6.37
CA ARG A 33 0.26 3.25 5.46
C ARG A 33 0.00 3.80 4.06
N ASP A 34 0.25 5.09 3.82
CA ASP A 34 -0.03 5.74 2.54
C ASP A 34 1.08 5.40 1.54
N PRO A 35 0.82 4.57 0.52
CA PRO A 35 1.83 4.17 -0.45
C PRO A 35 2.38 5.32 -1.29
N ASN A 36 1.68 6.46 -1.35
CA ASN A 36 2.12 7.64 -2.10
C ASN A 36 3.16 8.48 -1.34
N ILE A 37 3.45 8.14 -0.09
CA ILE A 37 4.41 8.85 0.76
C ILE A 37 5.73 8.08 0.80
N ASP A 38 6.85 8.80 0.62
CA ASP A 38 8.19 8.23 0.83
C ASP A 38 8.48 8.11 2.33
N HIS A 39 8.43 6.87 2.84
CA HIS A 39 8.63 6.54 4.25
C HIS A 39 10.10 6.31 4.65
N ARG A 40 11.07 6.66 3.79
CA ARG A 40 12.49 6.44 4.10
C ARG A 40 12.95 7.16 5.38
N LEU A 41 12.37 8.33 5.68
CA LEU A 41 12.75 9.16 6.83
C LEU A 41 11.94 8.86 8.10
N GLY A 42 10.86 8.09 8.00
CA GLY A 42 9.97 7.75 9.11
C GLY A 42 8.58 7.35 8.63
N ASP A 43 7.75 6.96 9.59
CA ASP A 43 6.39 6.49 9.35
C ASP A 43 5.47 7.66 9.00
N PHE A 44 5.63 8.82 9.65
CA PHE A 44 4.90 10.03 9.25
C PHE A 44 5.70 11.30 9.51
N SER A 45 5.28 12.39 8.87
CA SER A 45 5.94 13.68 8.92
C SER A 45 4.99 14.77 9.42
N TYR A 46 5.52 15.81 10.07
CA TYR A 46 4.68 16.91 10.58
C TYR A 46 3.87 17.57 9.46
N LYS A 47 4.52 17.82 8.32
CA LYS A 47 3.89 18.41 7.14
C LYS A 47 2.74 17.55 6.60
N HIS A 48 2.96 16.23 6.45
CA HIS A 48 1.91 15.32 5.99
C HIS A 48 0.74 15.26 6.98
N LEU A 49 1.04 15.24 8.28
CA LEU A 49 0.02 15.21 9.34
C LEU A 49 -0.86 16.46 9.31
N VAL A 50 -0.25 17.66 9.29
CA VAL A 50 -1.00 18.92 9.22
C VAL A 50 -1.84 18.99 7.93
N TYR A 51 -1.28 18.58 6.80
CA TYR A 51 -2.00 18.55 5.53
C TYR A 51 -3.22 17.63 5.58
N LYS A 52 -3.05 16.38 6.04
CA LYS A 52 -4.14 15.40 6.15
C LYS A 52 -5.22 15.80 7.17
N LEU A 53 -4.83 16.40 8.29
CA LEU A 53 -5.80 16.96 9.25
C LEU A 53 -6.62 18.09 8.60
N ALA A 54 -5.98 18.99 7.86
CA ALA A 54 -6.66 20.09 7.17
C ALA A 54 -7.64 19.58 6.09
N GLU A 55 -7.31 18.52 5.34
CA GLU A 55 -8.23 17.88 4.37
C GLU A 55 -9.54 17.42 5.03
N THR A 56 -9.50 17.04 6.31
CA THR A 56 -10.68 16.61 7.09
C THR A 56 -11.42 17.77 7.77
N GLY A 57 -11.07 19.02 7.46
CA GLY A 57 -11.67 20.21 8.07
C GLY A 57 -11.16 20.53 9.48
N ILE A 58 -10.08 19.89 9.92
CA ILE A 58 -9.56 20.01 11.29
C ILE A 58 -8.44 21.04 11.35
N ALA A 59 -8.75 22.24 11.87
CA ALA A 59 -7.80 23.34 12.06
C ALA A 59 -6.97 23.23 13.35
N TYR A 60 -6.68 22.01 13.82
CA TYR A 60 -5.95 21.78 15.07
C TYR A 60 -4.44 21.68 14.82
N ASN A 61 -3.63 22.31 15.68
CA ASN A 61 -2.18 22.19 15.66
C ASN A 61 -1.73 20.94 16.45
N PRO A 62 -1.18 19.90 15.80
CA PRO A 62 -0.84 18.63 16.46
C PRO A 62 0.46 18.68 17.30
N ALA A 63 1.22 19.78 17.30
CA ALA A 63 2.56 19.84 17.89
C ALA A 63 2.60 19.43 19.37
N ASN A 64 1.62 19.85 20.16
CA ASN A 64 1.57 19.50 21.59
C ASN A 64 1.28 18.01 21.80
N LEU A 65 0.36 17.43 21.03
CA LEU A 65 0.05 16.00 21.14
C LEU A 65 1.23 15.14 20.68
N LEU A 66 1.92 15.52 19.60
CA LEU A 66 3.14 14.83 19.17
C LEU A 66 4.23 14.88 20.25
N LYS A 67 4.44 16.04 20.88
CA LYS A 67 5.41 16.18 21.98
C LYS A 67 5.05 15.25 23.15
N VAL A 68 3.77 15.17 23.51
CA VAL A 68 3.29 14.31 24.60
C VAL A 68 3.41 12.82 24.24
N MET A 69 3.00 12.44 23.03
CA MET A 69 3.14 11.06 22.52
C MET A 69 4.60 10.61 22.54
N GLU A 70 5.53 11.47 22.14
CA GLU A 70 6.96 11.17 22.13
C GLU A 70 7.54 11.13 23.55
N LYS A 71 7.38 12.19 24.33
CA LYS A 71 8.12 12.35 25.60
C LYS A 71 7.50 11.66 26.80
N ASN A 72 6.17 11.60 26.85
CA ASN A 72 5.47 11.12 28.05
C ASN A 72 5.02 9.67 27.90
N TYR A 73 4.59 9.29 26.68
CA TYR A 73 4.02 7.96 26.43
C TYR A 73 4.95 7.04 25.63
N GLY A 74 5.94 7.58 24.93
CA GLY A 74 6.84 6.80 24.07
C GLY A 74 6.12 6.08 22.94
N ILE A 75 4.97 6.59 22.48
CA ILE A 75 4.15 6.00 21.39
C ILE A 75 4.86 6.17 20.05
N ILE A 76 5.58 7.29 19.91
CA ILE A 76 6.38 7.61 18.74
C ILE A 76 7.78 8.02 19.16
N GLU A 77 8.72 7.86 18.24
CA GLU A 77 10.08 8.34 18.38
C GLU A 77 10.47 9.18 17.17
N LYS A 78 11.28 10.21 17.40
CA LYS A 78 11.76 11.08 16.32
C LYS A 78 12.82 10.34 15.51
N SER A 79 12.54 10.10 14.24
CA SER A 79 13.44 9.35 13.34
C SER A 79 14.32 10.26 12.48
N TYR A 80 13.85 11.47 12.16
CA TYR A 80 14.62 12.46 11.41
C TYR A 80 14.14 13.88 11.73
N ALA A 81 15.07 14.83 11.79
CA ALA A 81 14.75 16.24 11.90
C ALA A 81 15.70 17.12 11.08
N SER A 82 15.11 18.07 10.35
CA SER A 82 15.80 19.16 9.68
C SER A 82 15.17 20.49 10.09
N LYS A 83 15.72 21.61 9.58
CA LYS A 83 15.18 22.95 9.86
C LYS A 83 13.69 23.08 9.49
N ASN A 84 13.22 22.38 8.45
CA ASN A 84 11.89 22.58 7.89
C ASN A 84 10.97 21.35 8.03
N GLN A 85 11.50 20.22 8.52
CA GLN A 85 10.77 18.96 8.49
C GLN A 85 11.17 18.06 9.65
N THR A 86 10.19 17.49 10.35
CA THR A 86 10.40 16.44 11.35
C THR A 86 9.59 15.21 10.96
N TRP A 87 10.18 14.04 11.19
CA TRP A 87 9.59 12.72 10.96
C TRP A 87 9.67 11.89 12.23
N TRP A 88 8.69 11.00 12.38
CA TRP A 88 8.58 10.07 13.49
C TRP A 88 8.34 8.65 13.01
N ARG A 89 8.74 7.69 13.84
CA ARG A 89 8.33 6.28 13.75
C ARG A 89 7.45 5.92 14.94
N PHE A 90 6.54 4.97 14.74
CA PHE A 90 5.82 4.36 15.84
C PHE A 90 6.73 3.36 16.55
N SER A 91 6.71 3.40 17.89
CA SER A 91 7.46 2.44 18.70
C SER A 91 6.94 1.01 18.53
N ASP A 92 5.64 0.87 18.28
CA ASP A 92 4.96 -0.37 17.92
C ASP A 92 3.73 -0.03 17.06
N ILE A 93 3.90 -0.09 15.74
CA ILE A 93 2.83 0.25 14.79
C ILE A 93 1.64 -0.72 14.86
N ASP A 94 1.90 -1.98 15.21
CA ASP A 94 0.86 -3.00 15.31
C ASP A 94 -0.02 -2.76 16.56
N ALA A 95 0.59 -2.35 17.68
CA ALA A 95 -0.15 -1.92 18.85
C ALA A 95 -1.03 -0.70 18.58
N VAL A 96 -0.53 0.28 17.81
CA VAL A 96 -1.33 1.47 17.40
C VAL A 96 -2.54 1.04 16.59
N ARG A 97 -2.34 0.18 15.59
CA ARG A 97 -3.42 -0.36 14.76
C ARG A 97 -4.49 -1.03 15.63
N GLU A 98 -4.10 -1.96 16.50
CA GLU A 98 -5.05 -2.71 17.32
C GLU A 98 -5.85 -1.83 18.28
N VAL A 99 -5.23 -0.82 18.90
CA VAL A 99 -5.94 0.12 19.77
C VAL A 99 -6.88 1.02 18.96
N LEU A 100 -6.48 1.46 17.76
CA LEU A 100 -7.34 2.25 16.88
C LEU A 100 -8.53 1.43 16.37
N GLU A 101 -8.31 0.19 15.94
CA GLU A 101 -9.36 -0.75 15.51
C GLU A 101 -10.40 -0.95 16.64
N LYS A 102 -9.93 -1.26 17.85
CA LYS A 102 -10.77 -1.40 19.04
C LYS A 102 -11.53 -0.10 19.40
N SER A 103 -10.92 1.07 19.16
CA SER A 103 -11.54 2.36 19.45
C SER A 103 -12.60 2.77 18.42
N ILE A 104 -12.41 2.41 17.15
CA ILE A 104 -13.38 2.69 16.07
C ILE A 104 -14.61 1.81 16.23
N ASN A 105 -14.41 0.55 16.59
CA ASN A 105 -15.48 -0.42 16.59
C ASN A 105 -15.28 -1.43 17.74
N PRO A 106 -15.67 -1.06 18.97
CA PRO A 106 -15.39 -1.81 20.21
C PRO A 106 -15.87 -3.27 20.19
N GLU A 107 -16.92 -3.56 19.42
CA GLU A 107 -17.47 -4.91 19.29
C GLU A 107 -16.72 -5.77 18.25
N THR A 108 -16.06 -5.14 17.26
CA THR A 108 -15.34 -5.85 16.19
C THR A 108 -13.92 -6.29 16.53
N GLY A 109 -13.33 -5.76 17.61
CA GLY A 109 -12.00 -6.18 18.08
C GLY A 109 -11.90 -7.70 18.33
N ASP A 110 -13.05 -8.35 18.55
CA ASP A 110 -13.15 -9.80 18.71
C ASP A 110 -13.76 -10.58 17.53
N ASP A 111 -14.21 -9.92 16.45
CA ASP A 111 -14.77 -10.60 15.28
C ASP A 111 -13.71 -11.51 14.62
N PRO A 112 -13.90 -12.85 14.63
CA PRO A 112 -12.97 -13.79 14.00
C PRO A 112 -12.77 -13.52 12.50
N ARG A 113 -13.76 -12.92 11.83
CA ARG A 113 -13.71 -12.60 10.41
C ARG A 113 -12.73 -11.49 10.11
N ILE A 114 -12.79 -10.40 10.88
CA ILE A 114 -11.86 -9.27 10.78
C ILE A 114 -10.43 -9.74 11.10
N LYS A 115 -10.26 -10.54 12.15
CA LYS A 115 -8.96 -11.15 12.50
C LYS A 115 -8.39 -11.98 11.34
N LEU A 116 -9.22 -12.81 10.71
CA LEU A 116 -8.82 -13.60 9.54
C LEU A 116 -8.42 -12.71 8.35
N LEU A 117 -9.16 -11.64 8.08
CA LEU A 117 -8.84 -10.70 6.99
C LEU A 117 -7.50 -9.99 7.21
N VAL A 118 -7.21 -9.58 8.45
CA VAL A 118 -5.89 -9.04 8.83
C VAL A 118 -4.78 -10.06 8.57
N ILE A 119 -4.97 -11.33 8.97
CA ILE A 119 -3.98 -12.40 8.75
C ILE A 119 -3.77 -12.63 7.26
N LYS A 120 -4.84 -12.75 6.47
CA LYS A 120 -4.79 -12.90 5.02
C LYS A 120 -4.03 -11.76 4.37
N TYR A 121 -4.39 -10.51 4.70
CA TYR A 121 -3.75 -9.31 4.18
C TYR A 121 -2.25 -9.26 4.50
N ARG A 122 -1.85 -9.57 5.73
CA ARG A 122 -0.43 -9.60 6.12
C ARG A 122 0.33 -10.69 5.39
N SER A 123 -0.28 -11.86 5.21
CA SER A 123 0.33 -13.00 4.53
C SER A 123 0.56 -12.78 3.04
N LEU A 124 -0.12 -11.80 2.44
CA LEU A 124 0.13 -11.37 1.06
C LEU A 124 1.40 -10.52 0.91
N GLU A 125 1.96 -9.98 1.99
CA GLU A 125 3.09 -9.04 1.95
C GLU A 125 2.88 -7.89 0.93
N PRO A 126 1.78 -7.11 1.02
CA PRO A 126 1.33 -6.21 -0.05
C PRO A 126 2.36 -5.14 -0.44
N TRP A 127 3.19 -4.70 0.50
CA TRP A 127 4.29 -3.76 0.22
C TRP A 127 5.37 -4.34 -0.69
N ASN A 128 5.65 -5.65 -0.56
CA ASN A 128 6.58 -6.35 -1.43
C ASN A 128 6.00 -6.44 -2.85
N LEU A 129 4.73 -6.83 -2.96
CA LEU A 129 4.01 -6.88 -4.25
C LEU A 129 3.98 -5.50 -4.92
N LEU A 130 3.65 -4.46 -4.17
CA LEU A 130 3.67 -3.07 -4.64
C LEU A 130 5.07 -2.68 -5.15
N SER A 131 6.13 -3.00 -4.41
CA SER A 131 7.51 -2.70 -4.81
C SER A 131 7.91 -3.38 -6.12
N ILE A 132 7.56 -4.66 -6.27
CA ILE A 132 7.82 -5.45 -7.49
C ILE A 132 7.09 -4.82 -8.67
N LEU A 133 5.78 -4.57 -8.54
CA LEU A 133 4.97 -4.01 -9.61
C LEU A 133 5.39 -2.59 -9.99
N ARG A 134 5.74 -1.72 -9.02
CA ARG A 134 6.30 -0.39 -9.30
C ARG A 134 7.57 -0.49 -10.15
N LYS A 135 8.48 -1.41 -9.84
CA LYS A 135 9.72 -1.61 -10.64
C LYS A 135 9.41 -2.07 -12.07
N LEU A 136 8.44 -2.96 -12.26
CA LEU A 136 8.00 -3.41 -13.59
C LEU A 136 7.26 -2.29 -14.35
N ALA A 137 6.44 -1.51 -13.65
CA ALA A 137 5.70 -0.37 -14.16
C ALA A 137 6.60 0.79 -14.63
N LEU A 138 7.81 0.91 -14.10
CA LEU A 138 8.78 1.92 -14.55
C LEU A 138 9.50 1.54 -15.86
N LYS A 139 9.59 0.25 -16.20
CA LYS A 139 10.34 -0.21 -17.38
C LYS A 139 9.57 0.07 -18.67
N GLU A 140 10.23 0.59 -19.70
CA GLU A 140 9.59 0.76 -21.01
C GLU A 140 9.18 -0.57 -21.66
N ARG A 141 10.04 -1.60 -21.52
CA ARG A 141 9.81 -2.96 -22.04
C ARG A 141 10.18 -4.01 -20.99
N LEU A 142 9.43 -5.11 -20.98
CA LEU A 142 9.64 -6.23 -20.06
C LEU A 142 10.42 -7.34 -20.74
N ASN A 143 11.48 -7.84 -20.10
CA ASN A 143 12.22 -9.00 -20.59
C ASN A 143 11.55 -10.32 -20.15
N GLU A 144 12.06 -11.49 -20.58
CA GLU A 144 11.45 -12.78 -20.25
C GLU A 144 11.41 -13.08 -18.73
N VAL A 145 12.42 -12.62 -17.98
CA VAL A 145 12.44 -12.76 -16.52
C VAL A 145 11.33 -11.93 -15.88
N ASP A 146 11.16 -10.69 -16.33
CA ASP A 146 10.11 -9.77 -15.87
C ASP A 146 8.71 -10.35 -16.16
N LYS A 147 8.52 -10.92 -17.36
CA LYS A 147 7.27 -11.57 -17.76
C LYS A 147 6.94 -12.77 -16.88
N GLU A 148 7.93 -13.60 -16.58
CA GLU A 148 7.73 -14.76 -15.71
C GLU A 148 7.42 -14.36 -14.27
N VAL A 149 8.10 -13.34 -13.74
CA VAL A 149 7.80 -12.78 -12.41
C VAL A 149 6.36 -12.26 -12.38
N PHE A 150 5.96 -11.46 -13.37
CA PHE A 150 4.60 -10.91 -13.43
C PHE A 150 3.55 -12.02 -13.60
N ARG A 151 3.80 -13.04 -14.42
CA ARG A 151 2.91 -14.20 -14.59
C ARG A 151 2.66 -14.90 -13.26
N LYS A 152 3.71 -15.20 -12.51
CA LYS A 152 3.58 -15.82 -11.17
C LYS A 152 2.76 -14.95 -10.24
N LEU A 153 3.00 -13.64 -10.23
CA LEU A 153 2.26 -12.70 -9.39
C LEU A 153 0.77 -12.64 -9.79
N ALA A 154 0.48 -12.57 -11.09
CA ALA A 154 -0.88 -12.50 -11.61
C ALA A 154 -1.71 -13.74 -11.26
N PHE A 155 -1.16 -14.94 -11.46
CA PHE A 155 -1.88 -16.19 -11.23
C PHE A 155 -1.89 -16.67 -9.77
N ASN A 156 -0.97 -16.19 -8.92
CA ASN A 156 -0.91 -16.65 -7.53
C ASN A 156 -1.39 -15.60 -6.52
N ASP A 157 -1.11 -14.31 -6.75
CA ASP A 157 -1.28 -13.27 -5.75
C ASP A 157 -2.44 -12.32 -6.09
N LEU A 158 -2.60 -11.90 -7.35
CA LEU A 158 -3.66 -10.95 -7.73
C LEU A 158 -5.07 -11.54 -7.55
N GLU A 159 -5.27 -12.83 -7.82
CA GLU A 159 -6.56 -13.49 -7.57
C GLU A 159 -6.95 -13.43 -6.07
N LYS A 160 -5.97 -13.70 -5.20
CA LYS A 160 -6.17 -13.62 -3.74
C LYS A 160 -6.46 -12.19 -3.29
N ILE A 161 -5.77 -11.21 -3.88
CA ILE A 161 -6.00 -9.79 -3.61
C ILE A 161 -7.43 -9.39 -3.94
N ALA A 162 -7.93 -9.73 -5.14
CA ALA A 162 -9.30 -9.42 -5.54
C ALA A 162 -10.33 -10.04 -4.59
N GLY A 163 -10.11 -11.30 -4.17
CA GLY A 163 -10.95 -11.97 -3.17
C GLY A 163 -10.95 -11.24 -1.83
N ILE A 164 -9.78 -10.86 -1.32
CA ILE A 164 -9.64 -10.16 -0.04
C ILE A 164 -10.27 -8.78 -0.07
N ILE A 165 -10.10 -7.99 -1.15
CA ILE A 165 -10.74 -6.69 -1.29
C ILE A 165 -12.26 -6.83 -1.16
N LYS A 166 -12.86 -7.77 -1.89
CA LYS A 166 -14.31 -8.01 -1.85
C LYS A 166 -14.80 -8.34 -0.43
N GLU A 167 -14.03 -9.16 0.31
CA GLU A 167 -14.34 -9.47 1.70
C GLU A 167 -14.15 -8.26 2.64
N MET A 168 -13.12 -7.44 2.41
CA MET A 168 -12.83 -6.25 3.22
C MET A 168 -13.83 -5.10 3.00
N MET A 169 -14.44 -4.99 1.82
CA MET A 169 -15.46 -3.97 1.53
C MET A 169 -16.67 -4.05 2.46
N TYR A 170 -17.01 -5.23 3.01
CA TYR A 170 -18.06 -5.36 4.02
C TYR A 170 -17.71 -4.70 5.36
N TYR A 171 -16.44 -4.37 5.57
CA TYR A 171 -15.88 -3.75 6.77
C TYR A 171 -15.02 -2.54 6.38
N GLU A 172 -15.51 -1.73 5.43
CA GLU A 172 -14.75 -0.62 4.83
C GLU A 172 -14.25 0.38 5.89
N GLU A 173 -15.03 0.66 6.94
CA GLU A 173 -14.58 1.57 8.00
C GLU A 173 -13.31 1.09 8.73
N VAL A 174 -13.08 -0.23 8.75
CA VAL A 174 -11.90 -0.86 9.35
C VAL A 174 -10.75 -0.93 8.34
N PHE A 175 -11.01 -1.37 7.12
CA PHE A 175 -9.98 -1.71 6.14
C PHE A 175 -9.76 -0.67 5.03
N SER A 176 -10.27 0.56 5.19
CA SER A 176 -10.19 1.59 4.13
C SER A 176 -8.78 1.83 3.57
N ASN A 177 -7.71 1.76 4.39
CA ASN A 177 -6.34 1.94 3.91
C ASN A 177 -5.81 0.69 3.21
N GLU A 178 -6.09 -0.48 3.77
CA GLU A 178 -5.74 -1.78 3.22
C GLU A 178 -6.37 -1.96 1.83
N ILE A 179 -7.66 -1.63 1.69
CA ILE A 179 -8.40 -1.64 0.42
C ILE A 179 -7.73 -0.70 -0.59
N LYS A 180 -7.41 0.54 -0.20
CA LYS A 180 -6.73 1.51 -1.09
C LYS A 180 -5.39 0.98 -1.60
N LEU A 181 -4.56 0.43 -0.72
CA LEU A 181 -3.27 -0.15 -1.10
C LEU A 181 -3.43 -1.36 -2.03
N LEU A 182 -4.37 -2.26 -1.73
CA LEU A 182 -4.64 -3.41 -2.59
C LEU A 182 -5.17 -3.00 -3.97
N ASN A 183 -5.98 -1.94 -4.05
CA ASN A 183 -6.42 -1.38 -5.34
C ASN A 183 -5.26 -0.77 -6.14
N GLU A 184 -4.34 -0.03 -5.50
CA GLU A 184 -3.15 0.47 -6.20
C GLU A 184 -2.29 -0.67 -6.78
N ILE A 185 -2.19 -1.79 -6.06
CA ILE A 185 -1.52 -3.01 -6.56
C ILE A 185 -2.21 -3.52 -7.84
N LEU A 186 -3.55 -3.56 -7.88
CA LEU A 186 -4.29 -3.97 -9.08
C LEU A 186 -4.10 -2.98 -10.24
N GLU A 187 -4.15 -1.67 -9.98
CA GLU A 187 -3.93 -0.63 -11.00
C GLU A 187 -2.52 -0.73 -11.62
N LEU A 188 -1.49 -0.91 -10.79
CA LEU A 188 -0.13 -1.13 -11.26
C LEU A 188 0.00 -2.44 -12.06
N ALA A 189 -0.69 -3.49 -11.64
CA ALA A 189 -0.71 -4.74 -12.37
C ALA A 189 -1.37 -4.59 -13.76
N GLU A 190 -2.46 -3.83 -13.87
CA GLU A 190 -3.11 -3.51 -15.14
C GLU A 190 -2.15 -2.75 -16.08
N LEU A 191 -1.43 -1.76 -15.55
CA LEU A 191 -0.41 -1.03 -16.30
C LEU A 191 0.69 -1.96 -16.83
N VAL A 192 1.16 -2.90 -16.01
CA VAL A 192 2.19 -3.89 -16.41
C VAL A 192 1.64 -4.86 -17.46
N ALA A 193 0.40 -5.32 -17.30
CA ALA A 193 -0.28 -6.20 -18.26
C ALA A 193 -0.39 -5.54 -19.65
N GLY A 194 -0.79 -4.26 -19.72
CA GLY A 194 -0.89 -3.52 -20.98
C GLY A 194 0.45 -3.41 -21.75
N LYS A 195 1.60 -3.56 -21.08
CA LYS A 195 2.91 -3.61 -21.76
C LYS A 195 3.18 -4.95 -22.43
N LEU A 196 2.58 -6.03 -21.94
CA LEU A 196 2.68 -7.34 -22.58
C LEU A 196 1.94 -7.36 -23.92
N GLU A 197 0.77 -6.74 -23.98
CA GLU A 197 0.00 -6.59 -25.22
C GLU A 197 0.73 -5.73 -26.25
N LYS A 198 1.25 -4.57 -25.85
CA LYS A 198 2.01 -3.68 -26.74
C LYS A 198 3.27 -4.34 -27.31
N ALA A 199 3.91 -5.25 -26.58
CA ALA A 199 5.06 -6.01 -27.08
C ALA A 199 4.67 -6.97 -28.22
N HIS A 200 3.46 -7.53 -28.22
CA HIS A 200 2.97 -8.42 -29.29
C HIS A 200 2.60 -7.68 -30.59
N VAL A 201 2.22 -6.41 -30.53
CA VAL A 201 1.85 -5.62 -31.73
C VAL A 201 3.08 -5.14 -32.51
N SER A 202 4.29 -5.28 -31.96
CA SER A 202 5.53 -4.72 -32.55
C SER A 202 6.30 -5.65 -33.51
N PHE A 203 5.77 -6.81 -33.88
CA PHE A 203 6.34 -7.62 -34.97
C PHE A 203 5.94 -7.04 -36.33
N PRO A 204 6.88 -6.67 -37.23
CA PRO A 204 6.51 -6.34 -38.59
C PRO A 204 6.01 -7.62 -39.26
N VAL A 205 4.72 -7.65 -39.59
CA VAL A 205 4.21 -8.60 -40.57
C VAL A 205 4.84 -8.22 -41.90
N ASN A 206 5.94 -8.88 -42.27
CA ASN A 206 6.29 -9.10 -43.67
C ASN A 206 7.38 -10.17 -43.82
N THR A 207 7.03 -11.21 -44.59
CA THR A 207 7.84 -12.00 -45.53
C THR A 207 7.53 -13.50 -45.43
N VAL A 208 6.40 -13.91 -45.99
CA VAL A 208 6.33 -15.16 -46.78
C VAL A 208 5.45 -14.89 -48.01
N ALA A 209 6.03 -14.20 -48.98
CA ALA A 209 5.62 -14.29 -50.37
C ALA A 209 6.89 -14.22 -51.21
N ARG A 210 7.70 -15.28 -51.14
CA ARG A 210 8.79 -15.49 -52.09
C ARG A 210 8.51 -16.78 -52.85
N SER A 211 8.59 -16.64 -54.16
CA SER A 211 8.89 -17.67 -55.16
C SER A 211 7.84 -18.75 -55.41
N ILE A 212 6.95 -18.47 -56.36
CA ILE A 212 6.72 -19.39 -57.49
C ILE A 212 6.89 -18.57 -58.78
N GLU A 213 8.16 -18.36 -59.17
CA GLU A 213 8.50 -18.27 -60.59
C GLU A 213 8.59 -19.70 -61.10
N VAL A 214 7.62 -20.14 -61.90
CA VAL A 214 7.83 -21.22 -62.85
C VAL A 214 7.94 -20.56 -64.22
N SER A 215 9.18 -20.26 -64.58
CA SER A 215 9.60 -20.02 -65.95
C SER A 215 9.53 -21.34 -66.71
N TRP A 216 8.64 -21.44 -67.69
CA TRP A 216 8.88 -22.26 -68.88
C TRP A 216 8.66 -21.36 -70.09
N ARG A 217 9.77 -20.95 -70.69
CA ARG A 217 9.80 -20.30 -71.99
C ARG A 217 10.32 -21.34 -73.00
N ASN A 218 9.43 -21.67 -73.93
CA ASN A 218 9.62 -22.07 -75.34
C ASN A 218 10.45 -23.31 -75.70
N ASP A 219 9.91 -24.18 -76.56
CA ASP A 219 10.27 -24.17 -78.00
C ASP A 219 9.48 -25.19 -78.86
N HIS A 220 9.00 -24.70 -80.01
CA HIS A 220 8.84 -25.33 -81.33
C HIS A 220 8.10 -26.67 -81.53
N THR A 221 6.92 -26.61 -82.16
CA THR A 221 6.66 -27.07 -83.55
C THR A 221 5.38 -26.46 -84.11
#